data_AF-B1KG67-F1
#
_entry.id   AF-B1KG67-F1
#
_cell.length_a   1.000
_cell.length_b   1.000
_cell.length_c   1.000
_cell.angle_alpha   90.00
_cell.angle_beta   90.00
_cell.angle_gamma   90.00
#
_symmetry.space_group_name_H-M   'P 1'
#
loop_
_entity.id
_entity.type
_entity.pdbx_description
1 polymer ?
#
loop_
_entity_poly.entity_id
_entity_poly.type
_entity_poly.pdbx_seq_one_letter_code
_entity_poly.pdbx_strand_id
1 'polypeptide(L)'
;MKSSQILLVLTLVLPFSLLAAPTDLTNEERVVLESCTSLNNTTKELTAAPCVYYVRGFLAGSLSTKSTFIVRETSGEFLDRAYRTRVGKQTSEEQPIQLCLPKDKNIEQLTQRLIEHFSPPIESMEALHTQISDALGVELPCS
;
A
#
# COMPACT_ATOMS: atom_id res chain seq x y z
N MET A 1 60.57 32.45 24.87
CA MET A 1 59.87 31.16 25.00
C MET A 1 58.39 31.40 25.23
N LYS A 2 57.54 31.12 24.23
CA LYS A 2 56.22 30.48 24.35
C LYS A 2 55.51 30.58 23.01
N SER A 3 55.60 29.49 22.26
CA SER A 3 54.96 29.26 20.97
C SER A 3 53.46 29.06 21.20
N SER A 4 52.62 29.91 20.60
CA SER A 4 51.17 29.73 20.61
C SER A 4 50.78 28.99 19.33
N GLN A 5 50.55 27.69 19.42
CA GLN A 5 50.09 26.85 18.31
C GLN A 5 48.57 26.99 18.20
N ILE A 6 48.08 27.58 17.10
CA ILE A 6 46.65 27.65 16.79
C ILE A 6 46.24 26.31 16.20
N LEU A 7 45.42 25.55 16.93
CA LEU A 7 44.88 24.26 16.50
C LEU A 7 43.73 24.50 15.50
N LEU A 8 43.98 24.29 14.21
CA LEU A 8 42.96 24.28 13.16
C LEU A 8 42.17 22.98 13.23
N VAL A 9 40.95 23.02 13.79
CA VAL A 9 40.02 21.89 13.78
C VAL A 9 39.34 21.85 12.41
N LEU A 10 39.78 20.92 11.57
CA LEU A 10 39.16 20.63 10.28
C LEU A 10 37.92 19.75 10.52
N THR A 11 36.73 20.35 10.55
CA THR A 11 35.47 19.59 10.59
C THR A 11 35.18 19.01 9.21
N LEU A 12 35.54 17.73 9.02
CA LEU A 12 35.15 16.96 7.84
C LEU A 12 33.65 16.65 7.92
N VAL A 13 32.82 17.52 7.33
CA VAL A 13 31.39 17.24 7.12
C VAL A 13 31.30 16.30 5.92
N LEU A 14 31.26 14.99 6.17
CA LEU A 14 30.89 14.01 5.15
C LEU A 14 29.39 14.17 4.89
N PRO A 15 28.95 14.58 3.68
CA PRO A 15 27.55 14.45 3.34
C PRO A 15 27.25 12.96 3.26
N PHE A 16 26.54 12.43 4.26
CA PHE A 16 25.89 11.13 4.14
C PHE A 16 24.78 11.28 3.10
N SER A 17 25.13 11.16 1.83
CA SER A 17 24.15 10.89 0.79
C SER A 17 23.62 9.49 1.04
N LEU A 18 22.49 9.40 1.76
CA LEU A 18 21.64 8.21 1.73
C LEU A 18 21.14 8.05 0.30
N LEU A 19 21.92 7.35 -0.54
CA LEU A 19 21.36 6.78 -1.75
C LEU A 19 20.43 5.66 -1.30
N ALA A 20 19.14 5.95 -1.24
CA ALA A 20 18.12 4.91 -1.29
C ALA A 20 18.32 4.17 -2.62
N ALA A 21 18.78 2.92 -2.56
CA ALA A 21 18.77 2.08 -3.75
C ALA A 21 17.32 1.99 -4.25
N PRO A 22 17.07 2.13 -5.56
CA PRO A 22 15.75 1.83 -6.09
C PRO A 22 15.40 0.41 -5.65
N THR A 23 14.22 0.24 -5.05
CA THR A 23 13.68 -1.09 -4.77
C THR A 23 13.39 -1.73 -6.12
N ASP A 24 14.36 -2.48 -6.64
CA ASP A 24 14.16 -3.27 -7.84
C ASP A 24 12.99 -4.22 -7.62
N LEU A 25 12.09 -4.29 -8.61
CA LEU A 25 10.97 -5.22 -8.58
C LEU A 25 11.50 -6.65 -8.39
N THR A 26 10.89 -7.37 -7.46
CA THR A 26 11.08 -8.81 -7.32
C THR A 26 10.64 -9.53 -8.60
N ASN A 27 11.13 -10.75 -8.81
CA ASN A 27 10.75 -11.54 -9.99
C ASN A 27 9.23 -11.81 -10.01
N GLU A 28 8.65 -11.99 -8.83
CA GLU A 28 7.23 -12.22 -8.60
C GLU A 28 6.41 -10.98 -9.00
N GLU A 29 6.83 -9.79 -8.58
CA GLU A 29 6.16 -8.53 -8.94
C GLU A 29 6.21 -8.28 -10.45
N ARG A 30 7.35 -8.55 -11.10
CA ARG A 30 7.47 -8.47 -12.57
C ARG A 30 6.47 -9.39 -13.28
N VAL A 31 6.38 -10.65 -12.86
CA VAL A 31 5.44 -11.62 -13.44
C VAL A 31 3.99 -11.15 -13.30
N VAL A 32 3.64 -10.57 -12.14
CA VAL A 32 2.30 -10.02 -11.92
C VAL A 32 2.03 -8.84 -12.85
N LEU A 33 2.94 -7.87 -12.96
CA LEU A 33 2.78 -6.68 -13.79
C LEU A 33 2.69 -7.01 -15.28
N GLU A 34 3.54 -7.91 -15.76
CA GLU A 34 3.49 -8.41 -17.14
C GLU A 34 2.16 -9.13 -17.41
N SER A 35 1.73 -9.98 -16.48
CA SER A 35 0.44 -10.65 -16.55
C SER A 35 -0.71 -9.65 -16.62
N CYS A 36 -0.76 -8.65 -15.72
CA CYS A 36 -1.84 -7.66 -15.71
C CYS A 36 -1.83 -6.76 -16.95
N THR A 37 -0.65 -6.39 -17.45
CA THR A 37 -0.53 -5.58 -18.67
C THR A 37 -1.05 -6.33 -19.90
N SER A 38 -0.83 -7.65 -19.97
CA SER A 38 -1.25 -8.48 -21.10
C SER A 38 -2.74 -8.87 -21.08
N LEU A 39 -3.37 -8.89 -19.90
CA LEU A 39 -4.68 -9.52 -19.68
C LEU A 39 -5.88 -8.72 -20.23
N ASN A 40 -5.72 -7.43 -20.52
CA ASN A 40 -6.77 -6.59 -21.11
C ASN A 40 -7.21 -7.06 -22.53
N ASN A 41 -6.42 -7.92 -23.18
CA ASN A 41 -6.64 -8.30 -24.59
C ASN A 41 -7.26 -9.69 -24.82
N THR A 42 -7.51 -10.48 -23.79
CA THR A 42 -7.96 -11.88 -23.96
C THR A 42 -9.32 -12.13 -23.33
N THR A 43 -10.37 -12.14 -24.15
CA THR A 43 -11.76 -12.49 -23.82
C THR A 43 -11.98 -13.98 -23.52
N LYS A 44 -10.94 -14.80 -23.38
CA LYS A 44 -11.07 -16.25 -23.19
C LYS A 44 -10.28 -16.74 -22.00
N GLU A 45 -11.05 -17.16 -20.99
CA GLU A 45 -10.62 -17.80 -19.74
C GLU A 45 -9.60 -17.01 -18.90
N LEU A 46 -10.11 -16.07 -18.11
CA LEU A 46 -9.42 -15.47 -16.95
C LEU A 46 -9.12 -16.49 -15.82
N THR A 47 -9.24 -17.78 -16.06
CA THR A 47 -9.15 -18.82 -15.04
C THR A 47 -7.75 -19.41 -15.00
N ALA A 48 -6.78 -18.60 -14.51
CA ALA A 48 -5.48 -19.00 -13.91
C ALA A 48 -4.34 -17.97 -14.11
N ALA A 49 -4.62 -16.75 -14.61
CA ALA A 49 -3.56 -15.77 -14.81
C ALA A 49 -3.01 -15.24 -13.47
N PRO A 50 -1.68 -15.03 -13.33
CA PRO A 50 -1.08 -14.43 -12.14
C PRO A 50 -1.77 -13.13 -11.69
N CYS A 51 -2.15 -12.27 -12.64
CA CYS A 51 -2.89 -11.05 -12.35
C CYS A 51 -4.22 -11.32 -11.63
N VAL A 52 -4.98 -12.33 -12.05
CA VAL A 52 -6.28 -12.67 -11.47
C VAL A 52 -6.13 -13.13 -10.02
N TYR A 53 -5.14 -14.00 -9.75
CA TYR A 53 -4.87 -14.43 -8.39
C TYR A 53 -4.37 -13.30 -7.50
N TYR A 54 -3.55 -12.41 -8.07
CA TYR A 54 -3.06 -11.24 -7.36
C TYR A 54 -4.21 -10.31 -6.94
N VAL A 55 -5.10 -9.97 -7.87
CA VAL A 55 -6.28 -9.13 -7.57
C VAL A 55 -7.20 -9.81 -6.56
N ARG A 56 -7.45 -11.13 -6.68
CA ARG A 56 -8.21 -11.89 -5.67
C ARG A 56 -7.57 -11.81 -4.28
N GLY A 57 -6.24 -11.97 -4.20
CA GLY A 57 -5.47 -11.85 -2.97
C GLY A 57 -5.54 -10.44 -2.38
N PHE A 58 -5.42 -9.41 -3.23
CA PHE A 58 -5.58 -8.01 -2.84
C PHE A 58 -6.96 -7.74 -2.23
N LEU A 59 -8.03 -8.21 -2.90
CA LEU A 59 -9.40 -8.10 -2.38
C LEU A 59 -9.59 -8.87 -1.07
N ALA A 60 -9.03 -10.06 -0.94
CA ALA A 60 -9.11 -10.84 0.30
C ALA A 60 -8.38 -10.15 1.46
N GLY A 61 -7.24 -9.51 1.18
CA GLY A 61 -6.49 -8.71 2.14
C GLY A 61 -7.24 -7.46 2.58
N SER A 62 -7.81 -6.71 1.63
CA SER A 62 -8.58 -5.49 1.92
C SER A 62 -9.94 -5.75 2.57
N LEU A 63 -10.55 -6.92 2.33
CA LEU A 63 -11.74 -7.39 3.04
C LEU A 63 -11.46 -7.91 4.45
N SER A 64 -10.25 -8.42 4.69
CA SER A 64 -9.86 -8.93 6.01
C SER A 64 -9.52 -7.83 7.00
N THR A 65 -9.29 -6.60 6.55
CA THR A 65 -9.13 -5.42 7.41
C THR A 65 -10.47 -4.99 8.02
N LYS A 66 -10.95 -5.80 8.96
CA LYS A 66 -11.92 -5.41 9.97
C LYS A 66 -11.21 -4.60 11.06
N SER A 67 -10.55 -3.49 10.70
CA SER A 67 -9.99 -2.57 11.69
C SER A 67 -10.97 -1.43 11.93
N THR A 68 -11.92 -1.67 12.83
CA THR A 68 -12.55 -0.59 13.57
C THR A 68 -11.73 -0.35 14.81
N PHE A 69 -10.80 0.60 14.82
CA PHE A 69 -10.35 1.20 16.07
C PHE A 69 -10.99 2.57 16.17
N ILE A 70 -12.08 2.58 16.91
CA ILE A 70 -12.64 3.80 17.45
C ILE A 70 -11.63 4.29 18.49
N VAL A 71 -10.91 5.37 18.19
CA VAL A 71 -10.22 6.15 19.22
C VAL A 71 -11.31 6.60 20.18
N ARG A 72 -11.37 5.95 21.34
CA ARG A 72 -12.26 6.41 22.40
C ARG A 72 -11.76 7.80 22.79
N GLU A 73 -12.60 8.82 22.68
CA GLU A 73 -12.36 10.08 23.38
C GLU A 73 -12.24 9.75 24.86
N THR A 74 -11.01 9.55 25.32
CA THR A 74 -10.74 9.41 26.74
C THR A 74 -10.88 10.79 27.33
N SER A 75 -11.92 11.01 28.13
CA SER A 75 -12.17 12.25 28.86
C SER A 75 -11.06 12.49 29.90
N GLY A 76 -9.91 13.02 29.45
CA GLY A 76 -8.86 13.54 30.32
C GLY A 76 -7.43 13.15 29.94
N GLU A 77 -6.51 14.09 30.19
CA GLU A 77 -5.09 13.96 29.84
C GLU A 77 -4.36 12.79 30.52
N PHE A 78 -4.84 12.33 31.68
CA PHE A 78 -4.20 11.21 32.39
C PHE A 78 -4.44 9.88 31.67
N LEU A 79 -5.67 9.66 31.21
CA LEU A 79 -6.05 8.42 30.56
C LEU A 79 -5.38 8.32 29.17
N ASP A 80 -5.27 9.44 28.45
CA ASP A 80 -4.51 9.53 27.20
C ASP A 80 -3.02 9.22 27.40
N ARG A 81 -2.39 9.81 28.45
CA ARG A 81 -0.97 9.55 28.76
C ARG A 81 -0.72 8.09 29.11
N ALA A 82 -1.54 7.52 29.99
CA ALA A 82 -1.42 6.12 30.39
C ALA A 82 -1.61 5.18 29.20
N TYR A 83 -2.57 5.50 28.32
CA TYR A 83 -2.83 4.75 27.10
C TYR A 83 -1.63 4.81 26.15
N ARG A 84 -1.15 6.01 25.78
CA ARG A 84 0.03 6.19 24.90
C ARG A 84 1.30 5.53 25.44
N THR A 85 1.46 5.44 26.76
CA THR A 85 2.61 4.75 27.38
C THR A 85 2.51 3.24 27.20
N ARG A 86 1.30 2.69 27.19
CA ARG A 86 1.05 1.24 27.08
C ARG A 86 0.97 0.74 25.64
N VAL A 87 0.40 1.52 24.72
CA VAL A 87 0.22 1.15 23.31
C VAL A 87 1.14 1.87 22.33
N GLY A 88 1.89 2.88 22.76
CA GLY A 88 2.82 3.63 21.91
C GLY A 88 2.19 4.82 21.17
N LYS A 89 2.98 5.45 20.27
CA LYS A 89 2.60 6.63 19.48
C LYS A 89 1.73 6.32 18.25
N GLN A 90 1.56 5.05 17.88
CA GLN A 90 0.66 4.63 16.82
C GLN A 90 -0.78 4.65 17.35
N THR A 91 -1.36 5.84 17.43
CA THR A 91 -2.78 6.05 17.76
C THR A 91 -3.60 6.45 16.52
N SER A 92 -2.95 6.62 15.37
CA SER A 92 -3.64 6.73 14.09
C SER A 92 -3.52 5.38 13.43
N GLU A 93 -4.64 4.66 13.36
CA GLU A 93 -4.75 3.59 12.40
C GLU A 93 -4.62 4.14 10.99
N GLU A 94 -4.02 3.36 10.10
CA GLU A 94 -4.36 3.43 8.68
C GLU A 94 -5.87 3.32 8.58
N GLN A 95 -6.51 4.36 8.04
CA GLN A 95 -7.92 4.25 7.70
C GLN A 95 -8.03 3.08 6.73
N PRO A 96 -8.70 1.96 7.09
CA PRO A 96 -8.98 0.95 6.11
C PRO A 96 -9.76 1.66 5.01
N ILE A 97 -9.35 1.47 3.76
CA ILE A 97 -10.13 1.95 2.61
C ILE A 97 -11.53 1.37 2.84
N GLN A 98 -12.51 2.24 3.08
CA GLN A 98 -13.90 1.83 3.24
C GLN A 98 -14.36 1.30 1.88
N LEU A 99 -14.07 0.03 1.63
CA LEU A 99 -14.54 -0.67 0.45
C LEU A 99 -15.96 -1.15 0.76
N CYS A 100 -16.94 -0.60 0.06
CA CYS A 100 -18.33 -1.01 0.14
C CYS A 100 -18.55 -2.30 -0.66
N LEU A 101 -17.87 -3.36 -0.22
CA LEU A 101 -17.98 -4.69 -0.81
C LEU A 101 -19.26 -5.37 -0.31
N PRO A 102 -20.21 -5.71 -1.20
CA PRO A 102 -21.40 -6.45 -0.82
C PRO A 102 -20.97 -7.85 -0.38
N LYS A 103 -21.50 -8.31 0.75
CA LYS A 103 -21.21 -9.66 1.30
C LYS A 103 -21.54 -10.79 0.32
N ASP A 104 -22.35 -10.49 -0.70
CA ASP A 104 -22.99 -11.47 -1.57
C ASP A 104 -22.41 -11.45 -2.99
N LYS A 105 -21.45 -10.57 -3.30
CA LYS A 105 -20.87 -10.50 -4.66
C LYS A 105 -19.89 -11.67 -4.89
N ASN A 106 -20.04 -12.30 -6.06
CA ASN A 106 -19.09 -13.27 -6.57
C ASN A 106 -17.74 -12.58 -6.83
N ILE A 107 -16.73 -12.86 -5.98
CA ILE A 107 -15.38 -12.31 -6.06
C ILE A 107 -14.73 -12.57 -7.43
N GLU A 108 -15.08 -13.67 -8.10
CA GLU A 108 -14.55 -13.99 -9.43
C GLU A 108 -15.07 -13.00 -10.47
N GLN A 109 -16.37 -12.73 -10.47
CA GLN A 109 -17.00 -11.75 -11.36
C GLN A 109 -16.55 -10.32 -11.06
N LEU A 110 -16.31 -10.00 -9.78
CA LEU A 110 -15.77 -8.70 -9.41
C LEU A 110 -14.33 -8.55 -9.94
N THR A 111 -13.48 -9.56 -9.72
CA THR A 111 -12.09 -9.56 -10.20
C THR A 111 -12.03 -9.33 -11.70
N GLN A 112 -12.87 -10.01 -12.47
CA GLN A 112 -12.94 -9.84 -13.91
C GLN A 112 -13.30 -8.40 -14.29
N ARG A 113 -14.34 -7.82 -13.68
CA ARG A 113 -14.74 -6.44 -13.94
C ARG A 113 -13.66 -5.43 -13.57
N LEU A 114 -12.92 -5.65 -12.48
CA LEU A 114 -11.81 -4.77 -12.10
C LEU A 114 -10.71 -4.76 -13.15
N ILE A 115 -10.36 -5.93 -13.69
CA ILE A 115 -9.31 -6.06 -14.71
C ILE A 115 -9.71 -5.37 -16.03
N GLU A 116 -11.00 -5.34 -16.38
CA GLU A 116 -11.52 -4.61 -17.54
C GLU A 116 -11.28 -3.09 -17.46
N HIS A 117 -11.13 -2.55 -16.24
CA HIS A 117 -10.81 -1.13 -16.01
C HIS A 117 -9.30 -0.83 -16.05
N PHE A 118 -8.43 -1.85 -16.15
CA PHE A 118 -6.99 -1.62 -16.16
C PHE A 118 -6.54 -0.95 -17.46
N SER A 119 -5.71 0.07 -17.31
CA SER A 119 -5.12 0.80 -18.42
C SER A 119 -3.64 0.39 -18.55
N PRO A 120 -3.29 -0.52 -19.48
CA PRO A 120 -1.90 -0.87 -19.74
C PRO A 120 -1.16 0.26 -20.46
N PRO A 121 0.18 0.38 -20.30
CA PRO A 121 1.05 -0.49 -19.49
C PRO A 121 1.00 -0.17 -17.99
N ILE A 122 1.19 -1.20 -17.15
CA ILE A 122 1.26 -1.04 -15.70
C ILE A 122 2.72 -1.11 -15.27
N GLU A 123 3.31 0.05 -14.97
CA GLU A 123 4.77 0.19 -14.82
C GLU A 123 5.30 -0.18 -13.43
N SER A 124 4.44 -0.23 -12.41
CA SER A 124 4.83 -0.54 -11.03
C SER A 124 3.69 -1.18 -10.23
N MET A 125 4.04 -1.81 -9.11
CA MET A 125 3.05 -2.36 -8.17
C MET A 125 2.16 -1.28 -7.56
N GLU A 126 2.71 -0.10 -7.29
CA GLU A 126 1.95 1.06 -6.82
C GLU A 126 0.91 1.52 -7.85
N ALA A 127 1.29 1.56 -9.13
CA ALA A 127 0.36 1.85 -10.22
C ALA A 127 -0.75 0.78 -10.31
N LEU A 128 -0.39 -0.51 -10.14
CA LEU A 128 -1.37 -1.60 -10.10
C LEU A 128 -2.35 -1.44 -8.92
N HIS A 129 -1.85 -1.14 -7.72
CA HIS A 129 -2.69 -0.92 -6.53
C HIS A 129 -3.63 0.27 -6.70
N THR A 130 -3.14 1.34 -7.31
CA THR A 130 -3.95 2.54 -7.62
C THR A 130 -5.07 2.17 -8.59
N GLN A 131 -4.76 1.49 -9.69
CA GLN A 131 -5.76 1.05 -10.66
C GLN A 131 -6.81 0.10 -10.05
N ILE A 132 -6.40 -0.83 -9.17
CA ILE A 132 -7.34 -1.70 -8.44
C ILE A 132 -8.28 -0.87 -7.56
N SER A 133 -7.74 0.13 -6.86
CA SER A 133 -8.50 0.99 -5.95
C SER A 133 -9.48 1.89 -6.70
N ASP A 134 -9.05 2.48 -7.81
CA ASP A 134 -9.89 3.32 -8.67
C ASP A 134 -11.03 2.50 -9.29
N ALA A 135 -10.72 1.31 -9.82
CA ALA A 135 -11.71 0.40 -10.38
C ALA A 135 -12.73 -0.06 -9.32
N LEU A 136 -12.29 -0.28 -8.08
CA LEU A 136 -13.19 -0.58 -6.96
C LEU A 136 -14.13 0.60 -6.66
N GLY A 137 -13.63 1.83 -6.69
CA GLY A 137 -14.47 3.03 -6.50
C GLY A 137 -15.57 3.17 -7.56
N VAL A 138 -15.29 2.76 -8.80
CA VAL A 138 -16.26 2.75 -9.89
C VAL A 138 -17.28 1.61 -9.76
N GLU A 139 -16.82 0.39 -9.48
CA GLU A 139 -17.68 -0.80 -9.41
C GLU A 139 -18.51 -0.89 -8.11
N LEU A 140 -18.05 -0.22 -7.05
CA LEU A 140 -18.57 -0.32 -5.69
C LEU A 140 -18.55 1.03 -4.95
N PRO A 141 -19.29 2.04 -5.44
CA PRO A 141 -19.40 3.30 -4.73
C PRO A 141 -20.09 3.09 -3.38
N CYS A 142 -19.50 3.64 -2.32
CA CYS A 142 -20.16 3.76 -1.02
C CYS A 142 -21.28 4.79 -1.12
N SER A 143 -22.49 4.40 -0.69
CA SER A 143 -23.67 5.28 -0.61
C SER A 143 -23.92 5.72 0.83
#